data_AF-A0A8S0V7Z5-F1
#
_entry.id   AF-A0A8S0V7Z5-F1
#
_cell.length_a   1.000
_cell.length_b   1.000
_cell.length_c   1.000
_cell.angle_alpha   90.00
_cell.angle_beta   90.00
_cell.angle_gamma   90.00
#
_symmetry.space_group_name_H-M   'P 1'
#
loop_
_entity.id
_entity.type
_entity.pdbx_description
1 polymer ?
#
loop_
_entity_poly.entity_id
_entity_poly.type
_entity_poly.pdbx_seq_one_letter_code
_entity_poly.pdbx_strand_id
1 'polypeptide(L)'
;MSKVNGTTPAPPPGLAGANNLRPKKATTKLKRSSEMGNLFRHLKGKIEGSSFEGKSSGRKGIFGTSTGGKQGMADALAEMKKRSAYFQQIDEDIENHARSINDVKSAITSFQTSNMAELIKFHQYLESHLEKLTDETQVLTRFEDFPTKKLEALRMATALHSKLDSVANTLQNWPIKSPFGQILDKVEKYFNKLSSRSKFVSALILVIED
;
A
#
# COMPACT_ATOMS: atom_id res chain seq x y z
N MET A 1 27.69 58.26 -16.48
CA MET A 1 29.12 57.84 -16.36
C MET A 1 29.59 58.18 -14.94
N SER A 2 30.52 57.36 -14.42
CA SER A 2 31.45 57.68 -13.32
C SER A 2 31.13 57.21 -11.89
N LYS A 3 31.53 55.95 -11.65
CA LYS A 3 32.43 55.45 -10.58
C LYS A 3 32.05 55.62 -9.10
N VAL A 4 31.79 54.44 -8.51
CA VAL A 4 31.84 54.05 -7.09
C VAL A 4 33.30 53.84 -6.63
N ASN A 5 33.65 54.35 -5.44
CA ASN A 5 34.45 53.66 -4.40
C ASN A 5 34.69 54.58 -3.19
N GLY A 6 34.49 54.06 -1.98
CA GLY A 6 34.86 54.74 -0.73
C GLY A 6 34.39 54.04 0.55
N THR A 7 35.16 53.02 0.97
CA THR A 7 35.43 52.61 2.38
C THR A 7 34.27 52.41 3.36
N THR A 8 33.95 51.14 3.66
CA THR A 8 33.26 50.71 4.90
C THR A 8 34.27 50.56 6.06
N PRO A 9 33.89 50.88 7.31
CA PRO A 9 34.81 50.86 8.46
C PRO A 9 35.05 49.43 8.98
N ALA A 10 36.26 49.19 9.48
CA ALA A 10 36.70 47.91 10.05
C ALA A 10 35.97 47.57 11.38
N PRO A 11 35.76 46.27 11.67
CA PRO A 11 35.14 45.82 12.92
C PRO A 11 36.04 46.08 14.14
N PRO A 12 35.47 46.39 15.32
CA PRO A 12 36.23 46.80 16.49
C PRO A 12 37.02 45.63 17.12
N PRO A 13 38.24 45.90 17.63
CA PRO A 13 39.08 44.94 18.32
C PRO A 13 38.52 44.64 19.72
N GLY A 14 38.17 43.37 19.97
CA GLY A 14 37.71 42.90 21.28
C GLY A 14 38.86 42.64 22.25
N LEU A 15 39.28 43.68 22.98
CA LEU A 15 40.10 43.53 24.19
C LEU A 15 39.22 43.23 25.41
N ALA A 16 39.79 42.45 26.30
CA ALA A 16 39.23 41.85 27.50
C ALA A 16 38.37 42.78 28.37
N GLY A 17 37.27 42.21 28.88
CA GLY A 17 36.69 42.56 30.19
C GLY A 17 35.43 43.42 30.16
N ALA A 18 34.26 42.77 30.13
CA ALA A 18 33.10 43.14 30.95
C ALA A 18 31.90 42.22 30.65
N ASN A 19 31.54 41.41 31.65
CA ASN A 19 30.16 41.11 32.05
C ASN A 19 29.14 40.80 30.94
N ASN A 20 29.21 39.58 30.39
CA ASN A 20 28.06 38.99 29.71
C ASN A 20 26.97 38.63 30.74
N LEU A 21 25.91 39.43 30.76
CA LEU A 21 24.62 39.10 31.36
C LEU A 21 24.02 37.89 30.64
N ARG A 22 24.43 36.69 31.07
CA ARG A 22 23.74 35.44 30.72
C ARG A 22 22.26 35.59 31.14
N PRO A 23 21.28 35.32 30.26
CA PRO A 23 19.90 35.20 30.70
C PRO A 23 19.80 34.07 31.73
N LYS A 24 19.52 34.47 32.97
CA LYS A 24 19.39 33.61 34.14
C LYS A 24 18.12 32.78 33.97
N LYS A 25 18.27 31.57 33.42
CA LYS A 25 17.18 30.61 33.22
C LYS A 25 16.57 30.29 34.58
N ALA A 26 15.25 30.43 34.70
CA ALA A 26 14.48 30.08 35.90
C ALA A 26 14.91 28.70 36.42
N THR A 27 15.17 28.60 37.71
CA THR A 27 15.52 27.35 38.39
C THR A 27 14.30 26.44 38.45
N THR A 28 13.98 25.77 37.35
CA THR A 28 13.15 24.58 37.41
C THR A 28 13.92 23.54 38.23
N LYS A 29 13.31 22.97 39.28
CA LYS A 29 13.96 22.05 40.23
C LYS A 29 14.32 20.67 39.63
N LEU A 30 14.60 20.62 38.33
CA LEU A 30 15.10 19.43 37.64
C LEU A 30 16.58 19.64 37.31
N LYS A 31 17.43 19.04 38.16
CA LYS A 31 18.87 18.96 37.91
C LYS A 31 19.08 18.10 36.67
N ARG A 32 19.61 18.69 35.59
CA ARG A 32 19.99 17.91 34.40
C ARG A 32 21.02 16.87 34.85
N SER A 33 20.72 15.58 34.64
CA SER A 33 21.65 14.50 34.98
C SER A 33 22.93 14.64 34.15
N SER A 34 24.08 14.64 34.83
CA SER A 34 25.39 14.59 34.17
C SER A 34 25.55 13.31 33.36
N GLU A 35 25.03 12.22 33.92
CA GLU A 35 25.12 10.87 33.35
C GLU A 35 24.42 10.75 32.01
N MET A 36 23.21 11.31 31.86
CA MET A 36 22.47 11.27 30.61
C MET A 36 23.14 12.12 29.52
N GLY A 37 23.74 13.26 29.91
CA GLY A 37 24.52 14.06 28.97
C GLY A 37 25.79 13.35 28.49
N ASN A 38 26.44 12.61 29.38
CA ASN A 38 27.61 11.79 29.04
C ASN A 38 27.24 10.60 28.17
N LEU A 39 26.15 9.90 28.48
CA LEU A 39 25.64 8.79 27.69
C LEU A 39 25.27 9.24 26.29
N PHE A 40 24.56 10.36 26.15
CA PHE A 40 24.22 10.92 24.85
C PHE A 40 25.47 11.24 24.02
N ARG A 41 26.48 11.92 24.61
CA ARG A 41 27.74 12.21 23.91
C ARG A 41 28.50 10.93 23.52
N HIS A 42 28.53 9.93 24.39
CA HIS A 42 29.22 8.67 24.14
C HIS A 42 28.55 7.87 23.02
N LEU A 43 27.22 7.73 23.07
CA LEU A 43 26.45 7.07 22.01
C LEU A 43 26.55 7.83 20.69
N LYS A 44 26.44 9.16 20.73
CA LYS A 44 26.59 10.03 19.56
C LYS A 44 27.97 9.87 18.91
N GLY A 45 29.05 9.81 19.70
CA GLY A 45 30.40 9.56 19.18
C GLY A 45 30.56 8.19 18.51
N LYS A 46 29.87 7.14 19.03
CA LYS A 46 29.85 5.80 18.40
C LYS A 46 28.99 5.76 17.12
N ILE A 47 27.92 6.55 17.05
CA ILE A 47 26.99 6.59 15.91
C ILE A 47 27.52 7.48 14.78
N GLU A 48 28.07 8.65 15.10
CA GLU A 48 28.54 9.64 14.12
C GLU A 48 30.00 9.44 13.72
N GLY A 49 30.71 8.50 14.37
CA GLY A 49 32.11 8.20 14.07
C GLY A 49 33.01 9.41 14.29
N SER A 50 33.14 9.86 15.53
CA SER A 50 34.06 10.97 15.84
C SER A 50 35.50 10.46 15.90
N SER A 51 36.29 10.79 14.87
CA SER A 51 37.74 10.88 15.00
C SER A 51 38.04 11.90 16.09
N PHE A 52 38.45 11.45 17.28
CA PHE A 52 38.99 12.33 18.32
C PHE A 52 40.46 11.96 18.50
N GLU A 53 41.29 12.75 17.83
CA GLU A 53 42.70 12.89 18.13
C GLU A 53 42.85 13.41 19.57
N GLY A 54 43.48 12.63 20.45
CA GLY A 54 43.81 13.13 21.79
C GLY A 54 44.04 12.09 22.88
N LYS A 55 45.28 11.59 22.93
CA LYS A 55 46.01 11.00 24.07
C LYS A 55 45.73 9.53 24.42
N SER A 56 46.69 8.73 23.99
CA SER A 56 46.98 7.35 24.33
C SER A 56 47.13 7.09 25.82
N SER A 57 46.49 6.03 26.31
CA SER A 57 47.09 5.14 27.31
C SER A 57 46.55 3.73 27.06
N GLY A 58 47.49 2.79 26.93
CA GLY A 58 47.34 1.59 26.13
C GLY A 58 46.44 0.50 26.70
N ARG A 59 45.84 -0.25 25.78
CA ARG A 59 45.70 -1.71 25.90
C ARG A 59 45.51 -2.30 24.51
N LYS A 60 46.42 -3.21 24.12
CA LYS A 60 46.25 -4.10 22.96
C LYS A 60 44.92 -4.84 23.11
N GLY A 61 43.96 -4.52 22.28
CA GLY A 61 42.75 -5.30 22.02
C GLY A 61 42.68 -5.51 20.52
N ILE A 62 42.99 -6.73 20.10
CA ILE A 62 42.82 -7.21 18.74
C ILE A 62 41.31 -7.19 18.49
N PHE A 63 40.79 -6.13 17.89
CA PHE A 63 39.47 -6.16 17.29
C PHE A 63 39.54 -5.37 16.00
N GLY A 64 39.24 -6.07 14.90
CA GLY A 64 39.33 -5.57 13.55
C GLY A 64 38.66 -4.19 13.43
N THR A 65 39.45 -3.23 12.99
CA THR A 65 38.99 -1.95 12.52
C THR A 65 38.04 -2.16 11.34
N SER A 66 36.73 -2.20 11.59
CA SER A 66 35.76 -2.00 10.50
C SER A 66 35.77 -0.50 10.18
N THR A 67 36.62 -0.12 9.24
CA THR A 67 36.54 1.14 8.52
C THR A 67 35.18 1.22 7.83
N GLY A 68 34.25 2.02 8.36
CA GLY A 68 33.02 2.33 7.63
C GLY A 68 31.84 2.67 8.53
N GLY A 69 31.76 3.90 9.03
CA GLY A 69 30.61 4.41 9.78
C GLY A 69 29.27 4.47 9.02
N LYS A 70 29.23 3.98 7.77
CA LYS A 70 28.03 3.79 6.94
C LYS A 70 27.99 2.39 6.33
N GLN A 71 29.14 1.90 5.85
CA GLN A 71 29.28 0.56 5.30
C GLN A 71 28.99 -0.52 6.34
N GLY A 72 29.50 -0.38 7.57
CA GLY A 72 29.28 -1.35 8.64
C GLY A 72 27.82 -1.44 9.12
N MET A 73 27.03 -0.35 9.00
CA MET A 73 25.59 -0.38 9.31
C MET A 73 24.80 -1.11 8.22
N ALA A 74 25.12 -0.86 6.96
CA ALA A 74 24.52 -1.56 5.83
C ALA A 74 24.88 -3.06 5.85
N ASP A 75 26.15 -3.39 6.14
CA ASP A 75 26.63 -4.76 6.25
C ASP A 75 26.01 -5.49 7.44
N ALA A 76 25.90 -4.84 8.61
CA ALA A 76 25.21 -5.41 9.77
C ALA A 76 23.72 -5.65 9.48
N LEU A 77 23.06 -4.74 8.75
CA LEU A 77 21.65 -4.91 8.36
C LEU A 77 21.48 -6.04 7.33
N ALA A 78 22.39 -6.14 6.36
CA ALA A 78 22.42 -7.24 5.39
C ALA A 78 22.68 -8.59 6.09
N GLU A 79 23.59 -8.61 7.07
CA GLU A 79 23.88 -9.80 7.87
C GLU A 79 22.68 -10.20 8.74
N MET A 80 22.02 -9.26 9.41
CA MET A 80 20.79 -9.51 10.15
C MET A 80 19.66 -10.03 9.24
N LYS A 81 19.52 -9.46 8.04
CA LYS A 81 18.53 -9.89 7.05
C LYS A 81 18.80 -11.33 6.61
N LYS A 82 20.05 -11.67 6.27
CA LYS A 82 20.47 -13.01 5.84
C LYS A 82 20.33 -14.08 6.92
N ARG A 83 20.50 -13.71 8.19
CA ARG A 83 20.34 -14.62 9.34
C ARG A 83 18.88 -14.80 9.77
N SER A 84 17.96 -14.00 9.25
CA SER A 84 16.54 -14.13 9.54
C SER A 84 15.94 -15.32 8.80
N ALA A 85 15.28 -16.21 9.54
CA ALA A 85 14.58 -17.38 8.97
C ALA A 85 13.55 -16.97 7.90
N TYR A 86 12.88 -15.83 8.07
CA TYR A 86 11.90 -15.33 7.11
C TYR A 86 12.52 -15.02 5.73
N PHE A 87 13.69 -14.37 5.68
CA PHE A 87 14.33 -14.07 4.40
C PHE A 87 14.96 -15.32 3.76
N GLN A 88 15.45 -16.25 4.58
CA GLN A 88 15.91 -17.56 4.09
C GLN A 88 14.76 -18.34 3.43
N GLN A 89 13.58 -18.33 4.04
CA GLN A 89 12.39 -18.98 3.47
C GLN A 89 11.96 -18.34 2.14
N ILE A 90 12.07 -17.01 2.02
CA ILE A 90 11.82 -16.32 0.74
C ILE A 90 12.85 -16.74 -0.32
N ASP A 91 14.13 -16.79 0.04
CA ASP A 91 15.19 -17.19 -0.88
C ASP A 91 15.03 -18.67 -1.31
N GLU A 92 14.61 -19.54 -0.39
CA GLU A 92 14.26 -20.94 -0.66
C GLU A 92 13.04 -21.05 -1.59
N ASP A 93 11.98 -20.28 -1.35
CA ASP A 93 10.79 -20.25 -2.20
C ASP A 93 11.13 -19.80 -3.63
N ILE A 94 12.04 -18.83 -3.77
CA ILE A 94 12.53 -18.36 -5.08
C ILE A 94 13.20 -19.51 -5.83
N GLU A 95 14.11 -20.24 -5.19
CA GLU A 95 14.84 -21.36 -5.81
C GLU A 95 13.91 -22.56 -6.12
N ASN A 96 13.07 -22.94 -5.15
CA ASN A 96 12.19 -24.10 -5.26
C ASN A 96 11.07 -23.90 -6.29
N HIS A 97 10.52 -22.69 -6.37
CA HIS A 97 9.39 -22.37 -7.23
C HIS A 97 9.77 -21.58 -8.50
N ALA A 98 11.07 -21.36 -8.78
CA ALA A 98 11.55 -20.59 -9.93
C ALA A 98 10.91 -21.01 -11.26
N ARG A 99 10.86 -22.32 -11.52
CA ARG A 99 10.27 -22.89 -12.75
C ARG A 99 8.77 -22.58 -12.85
N SER A 100 8.05 -22.90 -11.77
CA SER A 100 6.61 -22.66 -11.69
C SER A 100 6.25 -21.17 -11.84
N ILE A 101 7.03 -20.27 -11.24
CA ILE A 101 6.79 -18.83 -11.32
C ILE A 101 7.08 -18.31 -12.73
N ASN A 102 8.12 -18.82 -13.40
CA ASN A 102 8.39 -18.47 -14.79
C ASN A 102 7.30 -19.00 -15.75
N ASP A 103 6.78 -20.20 -15.51
CA ASP A 103 5.66 -20.75 -16.27
C ASP A 103 4.42 -19.87 -16.08
N VAL A 104 4.08 -19.51 -14.83
CA VAL A 104 3.00 -18.58 -14.50
C VAL A 104 3.21 -17.21 -15.14
N LYS A 105 4.42 -16.65 -15.10
CA LYS A 105 4.78 -15.39 -15.75
C LYS A 105 4.49 -15.44 -17.25
N SER A 106 4.92 -16.50 -17.92
CA SER A 106 4.70 -16.70 -19.37
C SER A 106 3.20 -16.87 -19.69
N ALA A 107 2.49 -17.60 -18.83
CA ALA A 107 1.06 -17.83 -18.97
C ALA A 107 0.29 -16.52 -18.81
N ILE A 108 0.53 -15.74 -17.75
CA ILE A 108 -0.10 -14.42 -17.55
C ILE A 108 0.20 -13.50 -18.74
N THR A 109 1.43 -13.46 -19.23
CA THR A 109 1.82 -12.58 -20.34
C THR A 109 1.04 -12.92 -21.61
N SER A 110 0.96 -14.20 -21.98
CA SER A 110 0.25 -14.68 -23.17
C SER A 110 -1.27 -14.77 -23.02
N PHE A 111 -1.78 -14.80 -21.79
CA PHE A 111 -3.20 -15.02 -21.54
C PHE A 111 -4.07 -13.87 -22.06
N GLN A 112 -5.01 -14.21 -22.92
CA GLN A 112 -6.09 -13.33 -23.38
C GLN A 112 -7.32 -14.20 -23.58
N THR A 113 -8.43 -13.84 -22.95
CA THR A 113 -9.70 -14.53 -23.12
C THR A 113 -10.84 -13.52 -23.18
N SER A 114 -11.91 -13.89 -23.89
CA SER A 114 -13.21 -13.21 -23.87
C SER A 114 -14.25 -14.00 -23.07
N ASN A 115 -13.92 -15.23 -22.65
CA ASN A 115 -14.83 -16.12 -21.93
C ASN A 115 -14.56 -16.06 -20.42
N MET A 116 -15.58 -15.69 -19.65
CA MET A 116 -15.47 -15.57 -18.19
C MET A 116 -15.24 -16.91 -17.49
N ALA A 117 -15.74 -18.02 -18.02
CA ALA A 117 -15.50 -19.34 -17.43
C ALA A 117 -14.03 -19.77 -17.56
N GLU A 118 -13.38 -19.41 -18.67
CA GLU A 118 -11.95 -19.63 -18.86
C GLU A 118 -11.11 -18.71 -17.95
N LEU A 119 -11.53 -17.45 -17.80
CA LEU A 119 -10.91 -16.51 -16.87
C LEU A 119 -10.89 -17.05 -15.43
N ILE A 120 -12.02 -17.59 -14.95
CA ILE A 120 -12.12 -18.15 -13.60
C ILE A 120 -11.21 -19.37 -13.44
N LYS A 121 -11.21 -20.29 -14.42
CA LYS A 121 -10.32 -21.47 -14.40
C LYS A 121 -8.84 -21.07 -14.39
N PHE A 122 -8.49 -20.08 -15.21
CA PHE A 122 -7.12 -19.57 -15.27
C PHE A 122 -6.72 -18.89 -13.96
N HIS A 123 -7.60 -18.07 -13.38
CA HIS A 123 -7.38 -17.46 -12.08
C HIS A 123 -7.13 -18.52 -10.98
N GLN A 124 -7.91 -19.60 -10.95
CA GLN A 124 -7.69 -20.72 -10.02
C GLN A 124 -6.34 -21.42 -10.24
N TYR A 125 -5.95 -21.63 -11.50
CA TYR A 125 -4.64 -22.16 -11.84
C TYR A 125 -3.52 -21.28 -11.28
N LEU A 126 -3.58 -19.96 -11.49
CA LEU A 126 -2.59 -19.02 -10.97
C LEU A 126 -2.50 -19.08 -9.45
N GLU A 127 -3.64 -18.98 -8.78
CA GLU A 127 -3.69 -18.92 -7.32
C GLU A 127 -3.15 -20.22 -6.69
N SER A 128 -3.40 -21.38 -7.30
CA SER A 128 -2.85 -22.66 -6.82
C SER A 128 -1.31 -22.76 -6.88
N HIS A 129 -0.66 -21.94 -7.72
CA HIS A 129 0.80 -21.86 -7.79
C HIS A 129 1.34 -20.79 -6.84
N LEU A 130 0.61 -19.69 -6.65
CA LEU A 130 1.02 -18.56 -5.80
C LEU A 130 0.77 -18.84 -4.31
N GLU A 131 -0.26 -19.61 -3.95
CA GLU A 131 -0.59 -20.00 -2.56
C GLU A 131 0.53 -20.79 -1.88
N LYS A 132 1.42 -21.41 -2.66
CA LYS A 132 2.57 -22.18 -2.14
C LYS A 132 3.69 -21.29 -1.61
N LEU A 133 3.68 -19.99 -1.92
CA LEU A 133 4.72 -19.05 -1.55
C LEU A 133 4.45 -18.47 -0.16
N THR A 134 5.50 -18.34 0.65
CA THR A 134 5.39 -17.76 2.01
C THR A 134 5.01 -16.29 1.96
N ASP A 135 5.65 -15.53 1.08
CA ASP A 135 5.35 -14.12 0.83
C ASP A 135 5.37 -13.86 -0.68
N GLU A 136 4.18 -13.97 -1.28
CA GLU A 136 3.99 -13.78 -2.73
C GLU A 136 4.62 -12.46 -3.20
N THR A 137 4.40 -11.35 -2.49
CA THR A 137 4.82 -10.03 -2.96
C THR A 137 6.34 -9.92 -3.00
N GLN A 138 7.01 -10.41 -1.96
CA GLN A 138 8.47 -10.37 -1.89
C GLN A 138 9.11 -11.32 -2.90
N VAL A 139 8.57 -12.52 -3.05
CA VAL A 139 9.07 -13.51 -4.01
C VAL A 139 8.92 -12.97 -5.44
N LEU A 140 7.72 -12.50 -5.83
CA LEU A 140 7.45 -11.99 -7.17
C LEU A 140 8.29 -10.74 -7.52
N THR A 141 8.61 -9.90 -6.54
CA THR A 141 9.47 -8.71 -6.76
C THR A 141 10.91 -9.08 -7.17
N ARG A 142 11.36 -10.31 -6.88
CA ARG A 142 12.69 -10.79 -7.30
C ARG A 142 12.73 -11.30 -8.73
N PHE A 143 11.58 -11.59 -9.33
CA PHE A 143 11.50 -11.97 -10.73
C PHE A 143 11.37 -10.71 -11.59
N GLU A 144 12.37 -10.46 -12.43
CA GLU A 144 12.37 -9.32 -13.35
C GLU A 144 11.14 -9.33 -14.25
N ASP A 145 10.54 -8.16 -14.50
CA ASP A 145 9.39 -7.96 -15.38
C ASP A 145 8.19 -8.89 -15.13
N PHE A 146 7.95 -9.27 -13.88
CA PHE A 146 6.75 -10.02 -13.55
C PHE A 146 5.50 -9.16 -13.84
N PRO A 147 4.47 -9.67 -14.56
CA PRO A 147 3.31 -8.91 -15.00
C PRO A 147 2.30 -8.66 -13.85
N THR A 148 2.75 -8.06 -12.75
CA THR A 148 1.99 -7.78 -11.53
C THR A 148 0.70 -7.02 -11.82
N LYS A 149 0.76 -5.96 -12.65
CA LYS A 149 -0.43 -5.18 -13.04
C LYS A 149 -1.50 -6.04 -13.72
N LYS A 150 -1.09 -7.00 -14.54
CA LYS A 150 -2.01 -7.91 -15.25
C LYS A 150 -2.57 -8.97 -14.30
N LEU A 151 -1.75 -9.50 -13.39
CA LEU A 151 -2.19 -10.41 -12.33
C LEU A 151 -3.27 -9.75 -11.45
N GLU A 152 -3.02 -8.54 -10.97
CA GLU A 152 -4.00 -7.80 -10.15
C GLU A 152 -5.28 -7.47 -10.93
N ALA A 153 -5.16 -7.14 -12.22
CA ALA A 153 -6.34 -6.96 -13.07
C ALA A 153 -7.17 -8.25 -13.22
N LEU A 154 -6.53 -9.42 -13.32
CA LEU A 154 -7.21 -10.73 -13.38
C LEU A 154 -7.93 -11.06 -12.06
N ARG A 155 -7.29 -10.80 -10.92
CA ARG A 155 -7.90 -10.93 -9.58
C ARG A 155 -9.12 -10.04 -9.44
N MET A 156 -8.99 -8.75 -9.81
CA MET A 156 -10.11 -7.80 -9.78
C MET A 156 -11.24 -8.20 -10.73
N ALA A 157 -10.94 -8.62 -11.96
CA ALA A 157 -11.94 -9.05 -12.92
C ALA A 157 -12.74 -10.26 -12.41
N THR A 158 -12.05 -11.24 -11.80
CA THR A 158 -12.68 -12.43 -11.22
C THR A 158 -13.56 -12.08 -10.02
N ALA A 159 -13.09 -11.19 -9.14
CA ALA A 159 -13.88 -10.70 -8.01
C ALA A 159 -15.13 -9.93 -8.46
N LEU A 160 -14.99 -9.08 -9.48
CA LEU A 160 -16.10 -8.32 -10.06
C LEU A 160 -17.13 -9.26 -10.71
N HIS A 161 -16.68 -10.26 -11.45
CA HIS A 161 -17.56 -11.29 -12.02
C HIS A 161 -18.34 -12.01 -10.92
N SER A 162 -17.67 -12.46 -9.86
CA SER A 162 -18.31 -13.15 -8.74
C SER A 162 -19.38 -12.29 -8.05
N LYS A 163 -19.13 -10.98 -7.95
CA LYS A 163 -20.12 -10.02 -7.45
C LYS A 163 -21.33 -9.89 -8.38
N LEU A 164 -21.10 -9.79 -9.70
CA LEU A 164 -22.19 -9.73 -10.68
C LEU A 164 -23.02 -11.01 -10.68
N ASP A 165 -22.37 -12.16 -10.60
CA ASP A 165 -23.04 -13.45 -10.55
C ASP A 165 -23.87 -13.60 -9.27
N SER A 166 -23.35 -13.16 -8.13
CA SER A 166 -24.12 -13.07 -6.90
C SER A 166 -25.37 -12.18 -7.06
N VAL A 167 -25.23 -10.99 -7.67
CA VAL A 167 -26.38 -10.11 -7.95
C VAL A 167 -27.38 -10.78 -8.90
N ALA A 168 -26.92 -11.39 -9.99
CA ALA A 168 -27.78 -12.10 -10.93
C ALA A 168 -28.55 -13.24 -10.24
N ASN A 169 -27.88 -14.02 -9.40
CA ASN A 169 -28.50 -15.07 -8.59
C ASN A 169 -29.53 -14.49 -7.60
N THR A 170 -29.25 -13.35 -6.95
CA THR A 170 -30.24 -12.71 -6.08
C THR A 170 -31.47 -12.21 -6.83
N LEU A 171 -31.30 -11.73 -8.07
CA LEU A 171 -32.40 -11.27 -8.91
C LEU A 171 -33.24 -12.45 -9.43
N GLN A 172 -32.62 -13.56 -9.82
CA GLN A 172 -33.32 -14.77 -10.23
C GLN A 172 -34.13 -15.37 -9.08
N ASN A 173 -33.56 -15.36 -7.88
CA ASN A 173 -34.22 -15.86 -6.68
C ASN A 173 -35.03 -14.77 -5.96
N TRP A 174 -35.24 -13.61 -6.59
CA TRP A 174 -35.94 -12.51 -5.95
C TRP A 174 -37.39 -12.90 -5.72
N PRO A 175 -37.86 -12.96 -4.47
CA PRO A 175 -39.23 -13.35 -4.19
C PRO A 175 -40.15 -12.23 -4.70
N ILE A 176 -40.86 -12.49 -5.80
CA ILE A 176 -41.99 -11.66 -6.24
C ILE A 176 -43.07 -11.82 -5.16
N LYS A 177 -43.07 -10.95 -4.16
CA LYS A 177 -44.04 -10.99 -3.08
C LYS A 177 -45.43 -10.59 -3.60
N SER A 178 -46.42 -11.42 -3.29
CA SER A 178 -47.84 -11.06 -3.34
C SER A 178 -48.08 -9.84 -2.43
N PRO A 179 -48.78 -8.79 -2.90
CA PRO A 179 -50.02 -8.85 -3.65
C PRO A 179 -49.89 -8.39 -5.10
N PHE A 180 -48.75 -8.61 -5.77
CA PHE A 180 -48.60 -8.21 -7.17
C PHE A 180 -49.71 -8.80 -8.06
N GLY A 181 -50.07 -10.08 -7.84
CA GLY A 181 -51.23 -10.70 -8.50
C GLY A 181 -52.55 -10.01 -8.17
N GLN A 182 -52.82 -9.65 -6.92
CA GLN A 182 -54.06 -8.95 -6.54
C GLN A 182 -54.14 -7.52 -7.11
N ILE A 183 -52.98 -6.86 -7.26
CA ILE A 183 -52.88 -5.54 -7.90
C ILE A 183 -53.16 -5.69 -9.40
N LEU A 184 -52.59 -6.69 -10.06
CA LEU A 184 -52.88 -7.01 -11.47
C LEU A 184 -54.36 -7.34 -11.67
N ASP A 185 -54.97 -8.16 -10.81
CA ASP A 185 -56.40 -8.47 -10.85
C ASP A 185 -57.28 -7.21 -10.69
N LYS A 186 -56.87 -6.28 -9.82
CA LYS A 186 -57.58 -4.99 -9.66
C LYS A 186 -57.46 -4.15 -10.93
N VAL A 187 -56.27 -4.04 -11.51
CA VAL A 187 -56.03 -3.31 -12.76
C VAL A 187 -56.86 -3.91 -13.90
N GLU A 188 -56.88 -5.24 -14.02
CA GLU A 188 -57.66 -5.96 -15.02
C GLU A 188 -59.17 -5.71 -14.84
N LYS A 189 -59.67 -5.77 -13.60
CA LYS A 189 -61.09 -5.45 -13.30
C LYS A 189 -61.47 -4.02 -13.70
N TYR A 190 -60.61 -3.02 -13.42
CA TYR A 190 -60.87 -1.65 -13.84
C TYR A 190 -60.86 -1.50 -15.37
N PHE A 191 -59.92 -2.16 -16.05
CA PHE A 191 -59.84 -2.17 -17.50
C PHE A 191 -61.08 -2.80 -18.14
N ASN A 192 -61.52 -3.95 -17.63
CA ASN A 192 -62.73 -4.65 -18.10
C ASN A 192 -63.99 -3.81 -17.86
N LYS A 193 -64.07 -3.09 -16.73
CA LYS A 193 -65.18 -2.16 -16.44
C LYS A 193 -65.20 -0.98 -17.41
N LEU A 194 -64.03 -0.41 -17.75
CA LEU A 194 -63.93 0.67 -18.73
C LEU A 194 -64.30 0.20 -20.14
N SER A 195 -63.79 -0.95 -20.56
CA SER A 195 -64.11 -1.55 -21.86
C SER A 195 -65.60 -1.84 -21.99
N SER A 196 -66.21 -2.40 -20.94
CA SER A 196 -67.67 -2.64 -20.91
C SER A 196 -68.44 -1.32 -21.05
N ARG A 197 -68.07 -0.29 -20.27
CA ARG A 197 -68.71 1.04 -20.35
C ARG A 197 -68.56 1.67 -21.73
N SER A 198 -67.38 1.55 -22.36
CA SER A 198 -67.14 2.05 -23.72
C SER A 198 -68.06 1.37 -24.75
N LYS A 199 -68.24 0.04 -24.66
CA LYS A 199 -69.18 -0.70 -25.51
C LYS A 199 -70.63 -0.24 -25.31
N PHE A 200 -71.04 -0.01 -24.06
CA PHE A 200 -72.38 0.51 -23.76
C PHE A 200 -72.60 1.91 -24.33
N VAL A 201 -71.63 2.82 -24.20
CA VAL A 201 -71.72 4.17 -24.78
C VAL A 201 -71.78 4.11 -26.31
N SER A 202 -70.98 3.25 -26.94
CA SER A 202 -71.00 3.06 -28.40
C SER A 202 -72.33 2.50 -28.90
N ALA A 203 -72.93 1.55 -28.17
CA ALA A 203 -74.24 1.00 -28.50
C ALA A 203 -75.37 2.02 -28.29
N LEU A 204 -75.27 2.86 -27.25
CA LEU A 204 -76.24 3.92 -26.99
C LEU A 204 -76.21 5.01 -28.09
N ILE A 205 -75.01 5.37 -28.57
CA ILE A 205 -74.86 6.31 -29.69
C ILE A 205 -75.52 5.76 -30.97
N LEU A 206 -75.29 4.48 -31.29
CA LEU A 206 -75.93 3.83 -32.46
C LEU A 206 -77.46 3.81 -32.36
N VAL A 207 -78.03 3.62 -31.16
CA VAL A 207 -79.50 3.62 -30.96
C VAL A 207 -80.11 5.03 -31.02
N ILE A 208 -79.31 6.09 -30.85
CA ILE A 208 -79.77 7.49 -30.93
C ILE A 208 -79.67 8.03 -32.36
N GLU A 209 -78.85 7.43 -33.22
CA GLU A 209 -78.64 7.84 -34.63
C GLU A 209 -79.54 7.09 -35.65
N ASP A 210 -80.32 6.09 -35.22
CA ASP A 210 -81.43 5.47 -35.98
C ASP A 210 -82.78 6.14 -35.65
#